data_AF-A0A3S0MAR9-F1
#
_entry.id   AF-A0A3S0MAR9-F1
#
_cell.length_a   1.000
_cell.length_b   1.000
_cell.length_c   1.000
_cell.angle_alpha   90.00
_cell.angle_beta   90.00
_cell.angle_gamma   90.00
#
_symmetry.space_group_name_H-M   'P 1'
#
loop_
_entity.id
_entity.type
_entity.pdbx_description
1 polymer ?
#
loop_
_entity_poly.entity_id
_entity_poly.type
_entity_poly.pdbx_seq_one_letter_code
_entity_poly.pdbx_strand_id
1 'polypeptide(L)'
;MANPKDILVITTSSAEGLKIKKHLKPVSAHIVAGTNLFSDFLGGLTDVFGGRSSSYQKQLSSLYNEAIERIKHNAHEIGGNCVIGLSIDMDEISGKGKSMFMLTAIGTAVIIESDEKSNSLSNISKKFENVGVERINNLRQRKNIIKRAENGELDYNDETWSFITSNQVQEIFTFLLKRFSHTIENFQSMPDSYNIFNKNFISYIDSLEENKKTSLLYDTIEIDNNEQVALYISKVIKELNLFDYEKNMSLLKNSDFKKQKIGIRISAYDKSFYDKNDIEDLNQTKNFIFTTFKERGEITTKKQLLSSKEKDVWNCECGNKSNEIGQYCGTCDNDISGFKENEMKPNEIVKYIEQKMELISEYIK
;
A
#
# COMPACT_ATOMS: atom_id res chain seq x y z
N MET A 1 11.14 21.41 -3.58
CA MET A 1 12.11 20.30 -3.67
C MET A 1 11.74 19.45 -4.86
N ALA A 2 12.70 18.86 -5.57
CA ALA A 2 12.38 17.98 -6.71
C ALA A 2 11.66 16.73 -6.20
N ASN A 3 10.70 16.18 -6.95
CA ASN A 3 10.13 14.88 -6.59
C ASN A 3 11.23 13.80 -6.70
N PRO A 4 11.37 12.86 -5.75
CA PRO A 4 12.32 11.74 -5.88
C PRO A 4 12.24 11.03 -7.23
N LYS A 5 11.03 10.93 -7.82
CA LYS A 5 10.80 10.30 -9.14
C LYS A 5 11.43 11.06 -10.31
N ASP A 6 11.63 12.38 -10.15
CA ASP A 6 12.11 13.29 -11.20
C ASP A 6 13.63 13.52 -11.14
N ILE A 7 14.33 12.86 -10.20
CA ILE A 7 15.79 12.98 -10.09
C ILE A 7 16.46 12.31 -11.29
N LEU A 8 17.19 13.12 -12.06
CA LEU A 8 17.98 12.66 -13.18
C LEU A 8 19.17 11.83 -12.67
N VAL A 9 19.35 10.62 -13.19
CA VAL A 9 20.49 9.76 -12.88
C VAL A 9 21.26 9.48 -14.16
N ILE A 10 22.56 9.75 -14.17
CA ILE A 10 23.43 9.50 -15.31
C ILE A 10 24.70 8.75 -14.89
N THR A 11 25.21 7.91 -15.79
CA THR A 11 26.45 7.16 -15.59
C THR A 11 27.69 8.01 -15.88
N THR A 12 27.55 9.11 -16.61
CA THR A 12 28.65 10.04 -16.89
C THR A 12 28.85 11.02 -15.74
N SER A 13 30.08 11.50 -15.55
CA SER A 13 30.39 12.54 -14.56
C SER A 13 29.90 13.94 -14.98
N SER A 14 29.53 14.11 -16.25
CA SER A 14 28.92 15.32 -16.80
C SER A 14 28.07 14.97 -18.02
N ALA A 15 27.09 15.81 -18.37
CA ALA A 15 26.42 15.76 -19.67
C ALA A 15 26.35 17.16 -20.29
N GLU A 16 26.34 17.22 -21.61
CA GLU A 16 26.22 18.49 -22.33
C GLU A 16 24.88 19.17 -21.99
N GLY A 17 24.93 20.46 -21.66
CA GLY A 17 23.76 21.22 -21.20
C GLY A 17 23.41 21.07 -19.71
N LEU A 18 24.03 20.14 -18.97
CA LEU A 18 23.87 20.05 -17.50
C LEU A 18 24.89 20.91 -16.78
N LYS A 19 24.42 21.99 -16.13
CA LYS A 19 25.27 22.85 -15.29
C LYS A 19 25.09 22.53 -13.82
N ILE A 20 26.14 21.97 -13.21
CA ILE A 20 26.17 21.62 -11.78
C ILE A 20 26.38 22.89 -10.95
N LYS A 21 25.40 23.23 -10.09
CA LYS A 21 25.46 24.32 -9.11
C LYS A 21 26.22 23.92 -7.83
N LYS A 22 26.02 22.69 -7.37
CA LYS A 22 26.62 22.21 -6.12
C LYS A 22 26.85 20.71 -6.15
N HIS A 23 28.04 20.28 -5.74
CA HIS A 23 28.30 18.89 -5.40
C HIS A 23 27.89 18.65 -3.95
N LEU A 24 27.11 17.60 -3.72
CA LEU A 24 26.78 17.13 -2.38
C LEU A 24 27.74 15.98 -2.02
N LYS A 25 27.26 14.99 -1.24
CA LYS A 25 28.03 13.80 -0.91
C LYS A 25 27.75 12.65 -1.90
N PRO A 26 28.64 11.65 -1.99
CA PRO A 26 28.32 10.37 -2.60
C PRO A 26 27.07 9.76 -1.96
N VAL A 27 26.27 9.10 -2.79
CA VAL A 27 25.09 8.34 -2.39
C VAL A 27 25.24 6.90 -2.88
N SER A 28 24.70 5.96 -2.12
CA SER A 28 24.69 4.55 -2.50
C SER A 28 23.34 3.91 -2.21
N ALA A 29 23.04 2.84 -2.92
CA ALA A 29 21.91 1.96 -2.64
C ALA A 29 22.38 0.51 -2.75
N HIS A 30 21.95 -0.33 -1.81
CA HIS A 30 22.32 -1.74 -1.75
C HIS A 30 21.05 -2.59 -1.73
N ILE A 31 21.03 -3.64 -2.55
CA ILE A 31 19.94 -4.61 -2.62
C ILE A 31 20.55 -5.99 -2.49
N VAL A 32 20.04 -6.79 -1.55
CA VAL A 32 20.49 -8.17 -1.33
C VAL A 32 19.41 -9.13 -1.82
N ALA A 33 19.75 -9.94 -2.80
CA ALA A 33 18.92 -10.98 -3.37
C ALA A 33 19.37 -12.36 -2.87
N GLY A 34 18.46 -13.11 -2.24
CA GLY A 34 18.77 -14.42 -1.65
C GLY A 34 18.73 -15.59 -2.64
N THR A 35 19.28 -16.73 -2.23
CA THR A 35 19.33 -17.99 -3.00
C THR A 35 17.96 -18.45 -3.50
N ASN A 36 16.86 -18.15 -2.80
CA ASN A 36 15.51 -18.53 -3.23
C ASN A 36 15.09 -17.85 -4.54
N LEU A 37 15.56 -16.61 -4.78
CA LEU A 37 15.33 -15.91 -6.05
C LEU A 37 16.01 -16.66 -7.23
N PHE A 38 17.14 -17.33 -6.96
CA PHE A 38 17.95 -18.03 -7.97
C PHE A 38 17.77 -19.57 -7.97
N SER A 39 17.27 -20.19 -6.89
CA SER A 39 16.95 -21.62 -6.86
C SER A 39 15.70 -21.92 -7.67
N ASP A 40 14.71 -21.01 -7.64
CA ASP A 40 13.56 -21.04 -8.55
C ASP A 40 14.01 -20.87 -10.03
N PHE A 41 15.16 -20.23 -10.26
CA PHE A 41 15.80 -20.10 -11.56
C PHE A 41 16.47 -21.42 -12.04
N LEU A 42 17.02 -22.25 -11.15
CA LEU A 42 17.62 -23.56 -11.53
C LEU A 42 16.59 -24.71 -11.59
N GLY A 43 15.52 -24.66 -10.80
CA GLY A 43 14.48 -25.70 -10.77
C GLY A 43 13.66 -25.83 -12.05
N GLY A 44 13.66 -24.80 -12.91
CA GLY A 44 12.97 -24.79 -14.21
C GLY A 44 13.88 -24.82 -15.45
N LEU A 45 15.20 -24.98 -15.29
CA LEU A 45 16.20 -24.84 -16.36
C LEU A 45 16.98 -26.13 -16.65
N THR A 46 16.36 -27.31 -16.56
CA THR A 46 16.97 -28.52 -17.15
C THR A 46 16.84 -28.58 -18.67
N ASP A 47 15.90 -27.85 -19.27
CA ASP A 47 15.72 -27.79 -20.71
C ASP A 47 15.87 -26.35 -21.20
N VAL A 48 17.08 -25.99 -21.65
CA VAL A 48 17.37 -25.11 -22.79
C VAL A 48 18.82 -24.62 -22.67
N PHE A 49 19.66 -25.21 -23.52
CA PHE A 49 21.01 -24.73 -23.81
C PHE A 49 21.00 -23.25 -24.21
N GLY A 50 21.75 -22.41 -23.48
CA GLY A 50 22.34 -21.17 -24.00
C GLY A 50 21.41 -20.03 -24.46
N GLY A 51 20.16 -19.98 -23.99
CA GLY A 51 19.19 -18.94 -24.35
C GLY A 51 18.84 -18.02 -23.17
N ARG A 52 18.73 -16.70 -23.42
CA ARG A 52 18.28 -15.68 -22.46
C ARG A 52 17.05 -16.15 -21.68
N SER A 53 17.21 -16.50 -20.41
CA SER A 53 16.09 -16.82 -19.52
C SER A 53 15.32 -15.53 -19.23
N SER A 54 14.13 -15.40 -19.82
CA SER A 54 13.30 -14.21 -19.71
C SER A 54 12.91 -13.88 -18.26
N SER A 55 12.78 -14.89 -17.40
CA SER A 55 12.55 -14.74 -15.95
C SER A 55 13.75 -14.11 -15.24
N TYR A 56 14.96 -14.59 -15.52
CA TYR A 56 16.21 -14.08 -14.96
C TYR A 56 16.44 -12.61 -15.36
N GLN A 57 16.23 -12.28 -16.63
CA GLN A 57 16.39 -10.91 -17.14
C GLN A 57 15.36 -9.95 -16.52
N LYS A 58 14.12 -10.40 -16.32
CA LYS A 58 13.08 -9.59 -15.65
C LYS A 58 13.45 -9.29 -14.19
N GLN A 59 13.94 -10.29 -13.45
CA GLN A 59 14.35 -10.10 -12.06
C GLN A 59 15.58 -9.18 -11.94
N LEU A 60 16.60 -9.36 -12.78
CA LEU A 60 17.75 -8.45 -12.82
C LEU A 60 17.34 -7.01 -13.15
N SER A 61 16.43 -6.85 -14.12
CA SER A 61 15.86 -5.53 -14.46
C SER A 61 15.11 -4.93 -13.28
N SER A 62 14.35 -5.74 -12.53
CA SER A 62 13.66 -5.31 -11.32
C SER A 62 14.64 -4.82 -10.25
N LEU A 63 15.69 -5.60 -9.95
CA LEU A 63 16.73 -5.22 -8.98
C LEU A 63 17.46 -3.93 -9.41
N TYR A 64 17.75 -3.80 -10.71
CA TYR A 64 18.37 -2.61 -11.27
C TYR A 64 17.49 -1.37 -11.12
N ASN A 65 16.20 -1.47 -11.46
CA ASN A 65 15.25 -0.36 -11.33
C ASN A 65 15.06 0.03 -9.87
N GLU A 66 14.96 -0.95 -8.97
CA GLU A 66 14.86 -0.70 -7.53
C GLU A 66 16.12 0.03 -7.01
N ALA A 67 17.31 -0.33 -7.49
CA ALA A 67 18.56 0.33 -7.09
C ALA A 67 18.59 1.79 -7.54
N ILE A 68 18.09 2.08 -8.75
CA ILE A 68 17.94 3.43 -9.28
C ILE A 68 16.94 4.23 -8.44
N GLU A 69 15.79 3.67 -8.09
CA GLU A 69 14.79 4.40 -7.30
C GLU A 69 15.32 4.68 -5.88
N ARG A 70 16.02 3.72 -5.25
CA ARG A 70 16.68 3.92 -3.96
C ARG A 70 17.78 4.98 -4.01
N ILE A 71 18.63 5.00 -5.04
CA ILE A 71 19.70 6.01 -5.12
C ILE A 71 19.15 7.40 -5.42
N LYS A 72 18.05 7.51 -6.18
CA LYS A 72 17.30 8.75 -6.36
C LYS A 72 16.74 9.23 -5.02
N HIS A 73 16.09 8.36 -4.27
CA HIS A 73 15.57 8.69 -2.94
C HIS A 73 16.68 9.22 -2.02
N ASN A 74 17.81 8.52 -1.94
CA ASN A 74 18.93 8.93 -1.10
C ASN A 74 19.54 10.27 -1.54
N ALA A 75 19.55 10.57 -2.85
CA ALA A 75 19.94 11.87 -3.36
C ALA A 75 18.93 12.98 -3.00
N HIS A 76 17.63 12.68 -3.07
CA HIS A 76 16.57 13.59 -2.66
C HIS A 76 16.67 13.98 -1.19
N GLU A 77 16.87 13.00 -0.30
CA GLU A 77 16.95 13.21 1.16
C GLU A 77 18.03 14.22 1.57
N ILE A 78 19.09 14.33 0.77
CA ILE A 78 20.20 15.25 1.02
C ILE A 78 20.10 16.54 0.20
N GLY A 79 18.96 16.77 -0.46
CA GLY A 79 18.64 17.97 -1.23
C GLY A 79 19.18 17.97 -2.66
N GLY A 80 19.63 16.82 -3.18
CA GLY A 80 20.06 16.66 -4.57
C GLY A 80 18.88 16.58 -5.54
N ASN A 81 19.09 17.04 -6.77
CA ASN A 81 18.12 16.90 -7.87
C ASN A 81 18.69 16.12 -9.07
N CYS A 82 19.94 15.64 -8.97
CA CYS A 82 20.58 14.79 -9.96
C CYS A 82 21.64 13.90 -9.30
N VAL A 83 21.85 12.70 -9.84
CA VAL A 83 22.97 11.79 -9.52
C VAL A 83 23.83 11.63 -10.75
N ILE A 84 25.12 11.92 -10.63
CA ILE A 84 26.11 11.77 -11.70
C ILE A 84 27.09 10.64 -11.38
N GLY A 85 27.73 10.09 -12.41
CA GLY A 85 28.73 9.05 -12.25
C GLY A 85 28.17 7.77 -11.64
N LEU A 86 26.93 7.40 -11.97
CA LEU A 86 26.33 6.14 -11.51
C LEU A 86 27.19 4.96 -11.94
N SER A 87 27.64 4.16 -10.97
CA SER A 87 28.17 2.82 -11.13
C SER A 87 27.24 1.83 -10.44
N ILE A 88 27.03 0.66 -11.06
CA ILE A 88 26.27 -0.43 -10.47
C ILE A 88 27.11 -1.69 -10.57
N ASP A 89 27.41 -2.26 -9.42
CA ASP A 89 28.19 -3.48 -9.27
C ASP A 89 27.31 -4.58 -8.67
N MET A 90 27.55 -5.82 -9.06
CA MET A 90 26.84 -6.99 -8.54
C MET A 90 27.84 -8.00 -8.03
N ASP A 91 27.83 -8.22 -6.72
CA ASP A 91 28.76 -9.10 -6.02
C ASP A 91 28.04 -10.34 -5.49
N GLU A 92 28.70 -11.49 -5.57
CA GLU A 92 28.22 -12.70 -4.91
C GLU A 92 28.71 -12.73 -3.45
N ILE A 93 27.77 -12.88 -2.51
CA ILE A 93 28.01 -13.12 -1.10
C ILE A 93 27.63 -14.57 -0.80
N SER A 94 28.64 -15.45 -0.85
CA SER A 94 28.46 -16.89 -0.63
C SER A 94 28.93 -17.32 0.76
N GLY A 95 28.09 -18.06 1.49
CA GLY A 95 28.42 -18.56 2.83
C GLY A 95 27.46 -19.65 3.34
N LYS A 96 28.00 -20.68 4.01
CA LYS A 96 27.23 -21.80 4.60
C LYS A 96 26.23 -22.47 3.64
N GLY A 97 26.61 -22.64 2.37
CA GLY A 97 25.77 -23.30 1.35
C GLY A 97 24.62 -22.44 0.81
N LYS A 98 24.59 -21.14 1.12
CA LYS A 98 23.66 -20.17 0.51
C LYS A 98 24.46 -19.18 -0.33
N SER A 99 24.04 -18.99 -1.58
CA SER A 99 24.55 -17.96 -2.48
C SER A 99 23.57 -16.78 -2.45
N MET A 100 24.07 -15.59 -2.14
CA MET A 100 23.30 -14.34 -2.20
C MET A 100 23.99 -13.40 -3.16
N PHE A 101 23.25 -12.51 -3.80
CA PHE A 101 23.82 -11.45 -4.63
C PHE A 101 23.55 -10.11 -3.99
N MET A 102 24.56 -9.24 -3.94
CA MET A 102 24.42 -7.86 -3.55
C MET A 102 24.59 -6.99 -4.79
N LEU A 103 23.54 -6.25 -5.13
CA LEU A 103 23.63 -5.18 -6.12
C LEU A 103 23.89 -3.87 -5.37
N THR A 104 24.97 -3.20 -5.74
CA THR A 104 25.42 -1.95 -5.16
C THR A 104 25.43 -0.86 -6.24
N ALA A 105 24.57 0.14 -6.09
CA ALA A 105 24.58 1.35 -6.89
C ALA A 105 25.30 2.47 -6.14
N ILE A 106 26.21 3.20 -6.78
CA ILE A 106 26.94 4.32 -6.20
C ILE A 106 26.96 5.48 -7.21
N GLY A 107 26.84 6.70 -6.73
CA GLY A 107 26.99 7.91 -7.54
C GLY A 107 27.24 9.14 -6.68
N THR A 108 27.39 10.31 -7.31
CA THR A 108 27.51 11.59 -6.59
C THR A 108 26.22 12.38 -6.75
N ALA A 109 25.58 12.71 -5.63
CA ALA A 109 24.42 13.60 -5.66
C ALA A 109 24.89 15.05 -5.91
N VAL A 110 24.18 15.74 -6.79
CA VAL A 110 24.46 17.12 -7.16
C VAL A 110 23.17 17.93 -7.25
N ILE A 111 23.33 19.25 -7.26
CA ILE A 111 22.28 20.20 -7.62
C ILE A 111 22.61 20.75 -8.99
N ILE A 112 21.78 20.50 -9.99
CA ILE A 112 21.88 21.07 -11.34
C ILE A 112 20.94 22.28 -11.52
N GLU A 113 21.30 23.17 -12.44
CA GLU A 113 20.47 24.29 -12.89
C GLU A 113 19.26 23.75 -13.67
N SER A 114 18.04 23.97 -13.14
CA SER A 114 16.81 23.68 -13.87
C SER A 114 16.52 24.83 -14.84
N ASP A 115 16.71 24.61 -16.13
CA ASP A 115 16.16 25.52 -17.14
C ASP A 115 14.63 25.35 -17.14
N GLU A 116 13.92 26.30 -16.54
CA GLU A 116 12.44 26.32 -16.50
C GLU A 116 11.79 26.33 -17.91
N LYS A 117 12.58 26.50 -18.97
CA LYS A 117 12.13 26.47 -20.37
C LYS A 117 12.00 25.07 -20.98
N SER A 118 12.48 24.00 -20.34
CA SER A 118 12.32 22.63 -20.88
C SER A 118 11.06 21.89 -20.40
N ASN A 119 10.24 22.52 -19.54
CA ASN A 119 8.98 21.95 -19.04
C ASN A 119 7.86 21.87 -20.09
N SER A 120 8.11 22.21 -21.36
CA SER A 120 7.14 22.03 -22.45
C SER A 120 7.23 20.67 -23.18
N LEU A 121 8.10 19.75 -22.75
CA LEU A 121 8.27 18.42 -23.37
C LEU A 121 7.63 17.27 -22.56
N SER A 122 7.04 17.55 -21.39
CA SER A 122 6.50 16.53 -20.48
C SER A 122 5.09 16.03 -20.83
N ASN A 123 4.47 16.48 -21.93
CA ASN A 123 3.09 16.11 -22.28
C ASN A 123 2.86 15.62 -23.71
N ILE A 124 3.91 15.14 -24.41
CA ILE A 124 3.68 14.32 -25.61
C ILE A 124 3.69 12.87 -25.18
N SER A 125 2.54 12.21 -25.29
CA SER A 125 2.40 10.76 -25.31
C SER A 125 3.42 10.18 -26.30
N LYS A 126 4.61 9.79 -25.84
CA LYS A 126 5.66 9.26 -26.71
C LYS A 126 5.22 7.87 -27.18
N LYS A 127 4.51 7.83 -28.32
CA LYS A 127 4.58 6.69 -29.21
C LYS A 127 6.05 6.51 -29.55
N PHE A 128 6.60 5.35 -29.22
CA PHE A 128 7.99 5.03 -29.53
C PHE A 128 8.17 4.99 -31.04
N GLU A 129 9.25 5.57 -31.56
CA GLU A 129 9.58 5.49 -32.98
C GLU A 129 9.81 4.04 -33.43
N ASN A 130 10.31 3.19 -32.53
CA ASN A 130 10.46 1.75 -32.73
C ASN A 130 10.01 0.99 -31.47
N VAL A 131 9.35 -0.16 -31.64
CA VAL A 131 8.87 -1.00 -30.54
C VAL A 131 9.42 -2.42 -30.68
N GLY A 132 10.10 -2.91 -29.64
CA GLY A 132 10.57 -4.30 -29.58
C GLY A 132 9.42 -5.32 -29.52
N VAL A 133 9.63 -6.49 -30.12
CA VAL A 133 8.63 -7.58 -30.18
C VAL A 133 8.13 -8.00 -28.79
N GLU A 134 9.02 -8.02 -27.79
CA GLU A 134 8.65 -8.37 -26.42
C GLU A 134 7.58 -7.41 -25.85
N ARG A 135 7.69 -6.11 -26.12
CA ARG A 135 6.71 -5.13 -25.65
C ARG A 135 5.34 -5.34 -26.30
N ILE A 136 5.33 -5.73 -27.57
CA ILE A 136 4.09 -6.11 -28.27
C ILE A 136 3.48 -7.38 -27.67
N ASN A 137 4.31 -8.38 -27.36
CA ASN A 137 3.85 -9.62 -26.74
C ASN A 137 3.29 -9.39 -25.33
N ASN A 138 3.96 -8.59 -24.49
CA ASN A 138 3.45 -8.20 -23.17
C ASN A 138 2.13 -7.43 -23.30
N LEU A 139 2.01 -6.50 -24.25
CA LEU A 139 0.74 -5.80 -24.48
C LEU A 139 -0.37 -6.74 -24.94
N ARG A 140 -0.07 -7.71 -25.81
CA ARG A 140 -1.02 -8.73 -26.26
C ARG A 140 -1.50 -9.60 -25.09
N GLN A 141 -0.58 -10.06 -24.25
CA GLN A 141 -0.89 -10.87 -23.08
C GLN A 141 -1.70 -10.10 -22.04
N ARG A 142 -1.34 -8.82 -21.76
CA ARG A 142 -2.13 -7.92 -20.90
C ARG A 142 -3.58 -7.80 -21.38
N LYS A 143 -3.77 -7.49 -22.68
CA LYS A 143 -5.12 -7.38 -23.26
C LYS A 143 -5.90 -8.69 -23.18
N ASN A 144 -5.24 -9.83 -23.40
CA ASN A 144 -5.88 -11.14 -23.31
C ASN A 144 -6.34 -11.45 -21.86
N ILE A 145 -5.48 -11.22 -20.88
CA ILE A 145 -5.78 -11.44 -19.45
C ILE A 145 -6.97 -10.59 -19.02
N ILE A 146 -6.96 -9.28 -19.33
CA ILE A 146 -8.05 -8.37 -18.99
C ILE A 146 -9.37 -8.86 -19.61
N LYS A 147 -9.37 -9.19 -20.90
CA LYS A 147 -10.57 -9.69 -21.60
C LYS A 147 -11.11 -10.98 -20.99
N ARG A 148 -10.22 -11.94 -20.67
CA ARG A 148 -10.63 -13.20 -20.05
C ARG A 148 -11.18 -13.00 -18.64
N ALA A 149 -10.62 -12.07 -17.87
CA ALA A 149 -11.11 -11.76 -16.53
C ALA A 149 -12.49 -11.11 -16.57
N GLU A 150 -12.70 -10.18 -17.51
CA GLU A 150 -14.00 -9.56 -17.77
C GLU A 150 -15.07 -10.61 -18.08
N ASN A 151 -14.73 -11.62 -18.88
CA ASN A 151 -15.61 -12.74 -19.22
C ASN A 151 -15.74 -13.81 -18.12
N GLY A 152 -14.97 -13.72 -17.03
CA GLY A 152 -14.94 -14.77 -15.99
C GLY A 152 -14.24 -16.07 -16.42
N GLU A 153 -13.46 -16.04 -17.49
CA GLU A 153 -12.78 -17.20 -18.11
C GLU A 153 -11.27 -17.24 -17.79
N LEU A 154 -10.78 -16.29 -16.99
CA LEU A 154 -9.37 -16.24 -16.61
C LEU A 154 -9.05 -17.34 -15.59
N ASP A 155 -7.99 -18.09 -15.88
CA ASP A 155 -7.39 -19.01 -14.93
C ASP A 155 -6.36 -18.25 -14.07
N TYR A 156 -6.48 -18.33 -12.75
CA TYR A 156 -5.67 -17.56 -11.80
C TYR A 156 -4.51 -18.42 -11.24
N ASN A 157 -3.79 -19.05 -12.16
CA ASN A 157 -2.59 -19.85 -11.88
C ASN A 157 -1.34 -18.97 -11.64
N ASP A 158 -0.23 -19.61 -11.29
CA ASP A 158 1.02 -18.94 -10.94
C ASP A 158 1.59 -18.09 -12.10
N GLU A 159 1.41 -18.53 -13.35
CA GLU A 159 1.83 -17.76 -14.53
C GLU A 159 1.04 -16.45 -14.66
N THR A 160 -0.27 -16.52 -14.42
CA THR A 160 -1.16 -15.36 -14.50
C THR A 160 -0.83 -14.36 -13.40
N TRP A 161 -0.69 -14.82 -12.15
CA TRP A 161 -0.25 -13.97 -11.03
C TRP A 161 1.12 -13.33 -11.31
N SER A 162 2.09 -14.13 -11.75
CA SER A 162 3.43 -13.62 -12.09
C SER A 162 3.38 -12.55 -13.17
N PHE A 163 2.53 -12.74 -14.20
CA PHE A 163 2.38 -11.76 -15.28
C PHE A 163 1.74 -10.46 -14.79
N ILE A 164 0.62 -10.51 -14.07
CA ILE A 164 -0.10 -9.29 -13.66
C ILE A 164 0.71 -8.46 -12.65
N THR A 165 1.47 -9.12 -11.78
CA THR A 165 2.41 -8.49 -10.84
C THR A 165 3.58 -7.86 -11.60
N SER A 166 4.30 -8.64 -12.41
CA SER A 166 5.50 -8.13 -13.12
C SER A 166 5.20 -7.01 -14.13
N ASN A 167 3.97 -6.94 -14.63
CA ASN A 167 3.54 -5.94 -15.62
C ASN A 167 2.57 -4.91 -15.06
N GLN A 168 2.36 -4.87 -13.74
CA GLN A 168 1.51 -3.90 -13.04
C GLN A 168 0.15 -3.71 -13.74
N VAL A 169 -0.58 -4.81 -13.95
CA VAL A 169 -1.84 -4.82 -14.71
C VAL A 169 -2.98 -4.34 -13.84
N GLN A 170 -3.01 -3.04 -13.54
CA GLN A 170 -3.97 -2.40 -12.63
C GLN A 170 -5.44 -2.73 -12.93
N GLU A 171 -5.81 -2.81 -14.21
CA GLU A 171 -7.19 -3.00 -14.66
C GLU A 171 -7.78 -4.34 -14.19
N ILE A 172 -6.93 -5.28 -13.76
CA ILE A 172 -7.38 -6.58 -13.24
C ILE A 172 -7.94 -6.50 -11.81
N PHE A 173 -7.64 -5.41 -11.09
CA PHE A 173 -7.89 -5.28 -9.65
C PHE A 173 -9.35 -5.57 -9.27
N THR A 174 -10.32 -4.96 -9.95
CA THR A 174 -11.75 -5.14 -9.63
C THR A 174 -12.23 -6.56 -9.96
N PHE A 175 -11.70 -7.16 -11.03
CA PHE A 175 -12.00 -8.54 -11.39
C PHE A 175 -11.44 -9.54 -10.39
N LEU A 176 -10.26 -9.28 -9.81
CA LEU A 176 -9.70 -10.10 -8.73
C LEU A 176 -10.62 -10.08 -7.50
N LEU A 177 -11.00 -8.90 -7.01
CA LEU A 177 -11.87 -8.80 -5.84
C LEU A 177 -13.23 -9.48 -6.07
N LYS A 178 -13.82 -9.28 -7.25
CA LYS A 178 -15.07 -9.95 -7.62
C LYS A 178 -14.90 -11.47 -7.69
N ARG A 179 -13.81 -11.97 -8.27
CA ARG A 179 -13.57 -13.41 -8.42
C ARG A 179 -13.37 -14.11 -7.08
N PHE A 180 -12.68 -13.45 -6.16
CA PHE A 180 -12.27 -14.00 -4.87
C PHE A 180 -13.13 -13.50 -3.70
N SER A 181 -14.26 -12.81 -3.95
CA SER A 181 -15.14 -12.31 -2.90
C SER A 181 -15.63 -13.43 -1.98
N HIS A 182 -16.03 -14.57 -2.56
CA HIS A 182 -16.44 -15.74 -1.78
C HIS A 182 -15.32 -16.27 -0.89
N THR A 183 -14.08 -16.32 -1.39
CA THR A 183 -12.90 -16.73 -0.63
C THR A 183 -12.59 -15.75 0.51
N ILE A 184 -12.78 -14.45 0.28
CA ILE A 184 -12.63 -13.40 1.29
C ILE A 184 -13.69 -13.54 2.39
N GLU A 185 -14.96 -13.70 2.01
CA GLU A 185 -16.09 -13.84 2.93
C GLU A 185 -16.00 -15.09 3.80
N ASN A 186 -15.43 -16.18 3.25
CA ASN A 186 -15.38 -17.49 3.87
C ASN A 186 -13.96 -17.86 4.33
N PHE A 187 -13.13 -16.87 4.67
CA PHE A 187 -11.73 -17.09 5.03
C PHE A 187 -11.52 -18.07 6.18
N GLN A 188 -12.47 -18.16 7.12
CA GLN A 188 -12.41 -19.10 8.25
C GLN A 188 -12.64 -20.56 7.84
N SER A 189 -13.53 -20.81 6.89
CA SER A 189 -13.85 -22.16 6.40
C SER A 189 -12.96 -22.60 5.23
N MET A 190 -12.27 -21.67 4.58
CA MET A 190 -11.38 -21.92 3.43
C MET A 190 -9.97 -21.32 3.63
N PRO A 191 -9.26 -21.63 4.75
CA PRO A 191 -8.03 -20.95 5.11
C PRO A 191 -6.92 -21.10 4.08
N ASP A 192 -6.77 -22.27 3.46
CA ASP A 192 -5.71 -22.49 2.46
C ASP A 192 -5.93 -21.68 1.18
N SER A 193 -7.16 -21.68 0.67
CA SER A 193 -7.53 -20.88 -0.51
C SER A 193 -7.38 -19.38 -0.23
N TYR A 194 -7.79 -18.94 0.96
CA TYR A 194 -7.61 -17.56 1.41
C TYR A 194 -6.13 -17.19 1.51
N ASN A 195 -5.29 -18.03 2.10
CA ASN A 195 -3.86 -17.75 2.27
C ASN A 195 -3.12 -17.64 0.93
N ILE A 196 -3.42 -18.53 -0.02
CA ILE A 196 -2.86 -18.49 -1.38
C ILE A 196 -3.27 -17.18 -2.07
N PHE A 197 -4.56 -16.87 -2.05
CA PHE A 197 -5.07 -15.62 -2.62
C PHE A 197 -4.44 -14.39 -1.96
N ASN A 198 -4.43 -14.32 -0.62
CA ASN A 198 -3.90 -13.19 0.15
C ASN A 198 -2.43 -12.93 -0.20
N LYS A 199 -1.60 -13.98 -0.21
CA LYS A 199 -0.18 -13.87 -0.58
C LYS A 199 -0.01 -13.28 -1.99
N ASN A 200 -0.72 -13.81 -2.97
CA ASN A 200 -0.59 -13.38 -4.36
C ASN A 200 -1.16 -11.97 -4.56
N PHE A 201 -2.28 -11.65 -3.93
CA PHE A 201 -2.92 -10.35 -4.00
C PHE A 201 -2.03 -9.26 -3.39
N ILE A 202 -1.42 -9.49 -2.22
CA ILE A 202 -0.51 -8.53 -1.59
C ILE A 202 0.70 -8.28 -2.47
N SER A 203 1.33 -9.34 -3.01
CA SER A 203 2.46 -9.19 -3.94
C SER A 203 2.07 -8.39 -5.19
N TYR A 204 0.88 -8.63 -5.73
CA TYR A 204 0.34 -7.85 -6.84
C TYR A 204 0.14 -6.37 -6.46
N ILE A 205 -0.52 -6.07 -5.34
CA ILE A 205 -0.76 -4.68 -4.90
C ILE A 205 0.56 -3.96 -4.63
N ASP A 206 1.50 -4.60 -3.95
CA ASP A 206 2.78 -4.00 -3.61
C ASP A 206 3.60 -3.63 -4.85
N SER A 207 3.47 -4.42 -5.93
CA SER A 207 4.12 -4.16 -7.22
C SER A 207 3.59 -2.93 -7.97
N LEU A 208 2.37 -2.45 -7.66
CA LEU A 208 1.76 -1.32 -8.34
C LEU A 208 2.41 0.02 -7.92
N GLU A 209 2.27 1.05 -8.77
CA GLU A 209 2.74 2.40 -8.45
C GLU A 209 2.06 2.94 -7.16
N GLU A 210 2.86 3.54 -6.26
CA GLU A 210 2.46 4.02 -4.93
C GLU A 210 1.15 4.82 -4.89
N ASN A 211 1.06 5.86 -5.72
CA ASN A 211 -0.12 6.73 -5.81
C ASN A 211 -1.37 5.99 -6.32
N LYS A 212 -1.18 4.95 -7.14
CA LYS A 212 -2.27 4.16 -7.72
C LYS A 212 -2.76 3.11 -6.73
N LYS A 213 -1.86 2.39 -6.03
CA LYS A 213 -2.27 1.35 -5.07
C LYS A 213 -3.05 1.92 -3.90
N THR A 214 -2.59 3.01 -3.30
CA THR A 214 -3.34 3.66 -2.20
C THR A 214 -4.71 4.10 -2.70
N SER A 215 -4.81 4.72 -3.88
CA SER A 215 -6.11 5.12 -4.43
C SER A 215 -7.05 3.95 -4.66
N LEU A 216 -6.59 2.88 -5.32
CA LEU A 216 -7.39 1.68 -5.55
C LEU A 216 -7.99 1.09 -4.27
N LEU A 217 -7.19 0.98 -3.21
CA LEU A 217 -7.62 0.37 -1.96
C LEU A 217 -8.70 1.22 -1.26
N TYR A 218 -8.46 2.51 -1.06
CA TYR A 218 -9.43 3.38 -0.38
C TYR A 218 -10.70 3.58 -1.21
N ASP A 219 -10.58 3.80 -2.53
CA ASP A 219 -11.73 3.98 -3.41
C ASP A 219 -12.63 2.71 -3.41
N THR A 220 -12.02 1.53 -3.27
CA THR A 220 -12.78 0.28 -3.08
C THR A 220 -13.57 0.26 -1.79
N ILE A 221 -12.99 0.68 -0.67
CA ILE A 221 -13.72 0.77 0.61
C ILE A 221 -14.88 1.78 0.51
N GLU A 222 -14.67 2.88 -0.21
CA GLU A 222 -15.69 3.92 -0.38
C GLU A 222 -16.84 3.49 -1.30
N ILE A 223 -16.57 2.70 -2.33
CA ILE A 223 -17.56 2.35 -3.37
C ILE A 223 -18.22 0.99 -3.10
N ASP A 224 -17.48 0.01 -2.58
CA ASP A 224 -17.97 -1.35 -2.39
C ASP A 224 -18.97 -1.42 -1.21
N ASN A 225 -20.01 -2.23 -1.37
CA ASN A 225 -21.04 -2.45 -0.35
C ASN A 225 -20.80 -3.74 0.46
N ASN A 226 -19.80 -4.54 0.08
CA ASN A 226 -19.42 -5.77 0.74
C ASN A 226 -18.48 -5.47 1.92
N GLU A 227 -19.03 -5.55 3.12
CA GLU A 227 -18.33 -5.27 4.37
C GLU A 227 -17.10 -6.17 4.58
N GLN A 228 -17.15 -7.45 4.16
CA GLN A 228 -16.02 -8.37 4.30
C GLN A 228 -14.88 -8.02 3.33
N VAL A 229 -15.21 -7.62 2.10
CA VAL A 229 -14.22 -7.14 1.14
C VAL A 229 -13.58 -5.85 1.66
N ALA A 230 -14.37 -4.90 2.16
CA ALA A 230 -13.84 -3.65 2.70
C ALA A 230 -12.93 -3.88 3.93
N LEU A 231 -13.30 -4.82 4.82
CA LEU A 231 -12.45 -5.25 5.93
C LEU A 231 -11.15 -5.91 5.45
N TYR A 232 -11.21 -6.75 4.42
CA TYR A 232 -10.03 -7.34 3.80
C TYR A 232 -9.10 -6.28 3.20
N ILE A 233 -9.65 -5.31 2.47
CA ILE A 233 -8.87 -4.20 1.91
C ILE A 233 -8.21 -3.37 3.01
N SER A 234 -8.90 -3.11 4.13
CA SER A 234 -8.28 -2.46 5.29
C SER A 234 -7.08 -3.26 5.83
N LYS A 235 -7.15 -4.60 5.84
CA LYS A 235 -6.01 -5.45 6.23
C LYS A 235 -4.84 -5.30 5.25
N VAL A 236 -5.10 -5.22 3.95
CA VAL A 236 -4.04 -4.98 2.94
C VAL A 236 -3.39 -3.61 3.15
N ILE A 237 -4.17 -2.57 3.44
CA ILE A 237 -3.63 -1.23 3.77
C ILE A 237 -2.69 -1.32 4.98
N LYS A 238 -3.09 -2.04 6.03
CA LYS A 238 -2.25 -2.26 7.21
C LYS A 238 -0.95 -3.00 6.86
N GLU A 239 -1.05 -4.10 6.12
CA GLU A 239 0.10 -4.99 5.84
C GLU A 239 1.17 -4.31 4.98
N LEU A 240 0.75 -3.40 4.09
CA LEU A 240 1.64 -2.64 3.22
C LEU A 240 2.01 -1.26 3.77
N ASN A 241 1.60 -0.91 4.99
CA ASN A 241 1.80 0.41 5.59
C ASN A 241 1.35 1.57 4.68
N LEU A 242 0.13 1.48 4.14
CA LEU A 242 -0.44 2.43 3.18
C LEU A 242 -1.44 3.40 3.84
N PHE A 243 -1.22 3.76 5.11
CA PHE A 243 -2.05 4.76 5.77
C PHE A 243 -1.94 6.12 5.06
N ASP A 244 -3.09 6.73 4.76
CA ASP A 244 -3.19 8.02 4.06
C ASP A 244 -4.22 8.90 4.77
N TYR A 245 -3.79 10.08 5.23
CA TYR A 245 -4.60 10.97 6.06
C TYR A 245 -5.83 11.50 5.31
N GLU A 246 -5.65 11.96 4.07
CA GLU A 246 -6.72 12.57 3.29
C GLU A 246 -7.80 11.53 2.96
N LYS A 247 -7.39 10.37 2.46
CA LYS A 247 -8.31 9.29 2.10
C LYS A 247 -9.00 8.69 3.32
N ASN A 248 -8.28 8.52 4.43
CA ASN A 248 -8.91 8.05 5.67
C ASN A 248 -9.89 9.08 6.24
N MET A 249 -9.59 10.38 6.13
CA MET A 249 -10.52 11.44 6.54
C MET A 249 -11.82 11.43 5.72
N SER A 250 -11.76 11.08 4.43
CA SER A 250 -12.95 10.85 3.60
C SER A 250 -13.81 9.70 4.10
N LEU A 251 -13.20 8.59 4.55
CA LEU A 251 -13.91 7.48 5.20
C LEU A 251 -14.56 7.91 6.53
N LEU A 252 -13.82 8.64 7.37
CA LEU A 252 -14.32 9.14 8.66
C LEU A 252 -15.49 10.12 8.51
N LYS A 253 -15.52 10.91 7.42
CA LYS A 253 -16.59 11.86 7.09
C LYS A 253 -17.74 11.25 6.29
N ASN A 254 -17.66 9.96 5.91
CA ASN A 254 -18.65 9.32 5.08
C ASN A 254 -20.03 9.29 5.77
N SER A 255 -21.13 9.36 5.01
CA SER A 255 -22.49 9.27 5.57
C SER A 255 -22.85 7.87 6.07
N ASP A 256 -22.19 6.83 5.55
CA ASP A 256 -22.40 5.44 5.97
C ASP A 256 -21.54 5.10 7.20
N PHE A 257 -22.21 4.79 8.31
CA PHE A 257 -21.56 4.45 9.57
C PHE A 257 -20.65 3.23 9.46
N LYS A 258 -20.94 2.26 8.58
CA LYS A 258 -20.05 1.11 8.36
C LYS A 258 -18.71 1.53 7.76
N LYS A 259 -18.71 2.50 6.84
CA LYS A 259 -17.48 3.05 6.25
C LYS A 259 -16.71 3.89 7.27
N GLN A 260 -17.42 4.65 8.11
CA GLN A 260 -16.80 5.36 9.22
C GLN A 260 -16.08 4.41 10.20
N LYS A 261 -16.67 3.25 10.53
CA LYS A 261 -16.02 2.22 11.36
C LYS A 261 -14.72 1.70 10.74
N ILE A 262 -14.68 1.52 9.42
CA ILE A 262 -13.46 1.14 8.71
C ILE A 262 -12.42 2.28 8.80
N GLY A 263 -12.83 3.54 8.64
CA GLY A 263 -11.96 4.70 8.84
C GLY A 263 -11.36 4.77 10.26
N ILE A 264 -12.17 4.49 11.30
CA ILE A 264 -11.69 4.41 12.68
C ILE A 264 -10.62 3.32 12.82
N ARG A 265 -10.88 2.14 12.26
CA ARG A 265 -9.93 1.02 12.25
C ARG A 265 -8.62 1.39 11.53
N ILE A 266 -8.71 2.03 10.37
CA ILE A 266 -7.56 2.45 9.56
C ILE A 266 -6.74 3.55 10.25
N SER A 267 -7.37 4.37 11.09
CA SER A 267 -6.69 5.41 11.88
C SER A 267 -5.66 4.84 12.87
N ALA A 268 -5.69 3.52 13.15
CA ALA A 268 -4.67 2.83 13.92
C ALA A 268 -3.45 2.39 13.08
N TYR A 269 -3.50 2.47 11.75
CA TYR A 269 -2.48 1.90 10.87
C TYR A 269 -1.31 2.84 10.65
N ASP A 270 -0.24 2.30 10.09
CA ASP A 270 1.02 3.01 9.87
C ASP A 270 1.22 3.35 8.39
N LYS A 271 2.03 4.39 8.16
CA LYS A 271 2.64 4.73 6.87
C LYS A 271 4.13 4.40 6.90
N SER A 272 4.75 4.20 5.74
CA SER A 272 6.14 3.76 5.65
C SER A 272 7.15 4.69 6.34
N PHE A 273 6.89 6.00 6.33
CA PHE A 273 7.75 7.02 6.93
C PHE A 273 6.91 8.12 7.54
N TYR A 274 7.36 8.72 8.63
CA TYR A 274 6.72 9.88 9.24
C TYR A 274 7.60 11.13 9.10
N ASP A 275 6.97 12.28 8.89
CA ASP A 275 7.57 13.60 8.93
C ASP A 275 6.94 14.50 10.01
N LYS A 276 7.35 15.77 10.07
CA LYS A 276 6.87 16.71 11.10
C LYS A 276 5.40 17.10 10.92
N ASN A 277 4.92 17.18 9.68
CA ASN A 277 3.53 17.55 9.39
C ASN A 277 2.57 16.44 9.82
N ASP A 278 3.02 15.19 9.80
CA ASP A 278 2.22 14.03 10.21
C ASP A 278 1.72 14.09 11.66
N ILE A 279 2.45 14.77 12.56
CA ILE A 279 2.00 15.00 13.94
C ILE A 279 0.77 15.89 13.95
N GLU A 280 0.72 16.91 13.10
CA GLU A 280 -0.43 17.79 12.95
C GLU A 280 -1.62 17.01 12.37
N ASP A 281 -1.41 16.23 11.32
CA ASP A 281 -2.47 15.43 10.68
C ASP A 281 -3.03 14.34 11.61
N LEU A 282 -2.17 13.71 12.43
CA LEU A 282 -2.59 12.79 13.49
C LEU A 282 -3.43 13.51 14.54
N ASN A 283 -3.02 14.71 14.97
CA ASN A 283 -3.78 15.49 15.94
C ASN A 283 -5.14 15.91 15.38
N GLN A 284 -5.20 16.30 14.10
CA GLN A 284 -6.47 16.61 13.42
C GLN A 284 -7.38 15.38 13.37
N THR A 285 -6.84 14.22 12.99
CA THR A 285 -7.58 12.94 12.95
C THR A 285 -8.11 12.58 14.33
N LYS A 286 -7.27 12.65 15.37
CA LYS A 286 -7.65 12.42 16.76
C LYS A 286 -8.82 13.30 17.20
N ASN A 287 -8.69 14.61 16.98
CA ASN A 287 -9.70 15.59 17.37
C ASN A 287 -11.02 15.37 16.62
N PHE A 288 -10.95 15.04 15.32
CA PHE A 288 -12.13 14.68 14.54
C PHE A 288 -12.84 13.45 15.12
N ILE A 289 -12.10 12.37 15.41
CA ILE A 289 -12.67 11.15 15.98
C ILE A 289 -13.32 11.43 17.34
N PHE A 290 -12.60 12.09 18.24
CA PHE A 290 -13.10 12.42 19.58
C PHE A 290 -14.38 13.26 19.56
N THR A 291 -14.49 14.22 18.64
CA THR A 291 -15.63 15.13 18.57
C THR A 291 -16.84 14.54 17.83
N THR A 292 -16.60 13.66 16.87
CA THR A 292 -17.65 13.14 15.96
C THR A 292 -18.33 11.90 16.52
N PHE A 293 -17.56 10.95 17.07
CA PHE A 293 -18.08 9.63 17.47
C PHE A 293 -18.51 9.61 18.93
N LYS A 294 -19.66 10.23 19.21
CA LYS A 294 -20.32 10.20 20.52
C LYS A 294 -21.32 9.06 20.63
N GLU A 295 -21.88 8.89 21.82
CA GLU A 295 -22.98 7.96 22.07
C GLU A 295 -24.13 8.20 21.08
N ARG A 296 -24.61 7.11 20.45
CA ARG A 296 -25.70 7.11 19.47
C ARG A 296 -27.01 6.64 20.10
N GLY A 297 -26.93 5.82 21.15
CA GLY A 297 -28.07 5.38 21.92
C GLY A 297 -28.58 6.44 22.90
N GLU A 298 -29.86 6.37 23.24
CA GLU A 298 -30.50 7.31 24.15
C GLU A 298 -30.55 6.73 25.57
N ILE A 299 -29.95 7.41 26.55
CA ILE A 299 -30.05 7.02 27.97
C ILE A 299 -31.41 7.45 28.52
N THR A 300 -32.14 6.52 29.13
CA THR A 300 -33.44 6.73 29.75
C THR A 300 -33.50 6.06 31.13
N THR A 301 -34.33 6.58 32.02
CA THR A 301 -34.50 6.01 33.36
C THR A 301 -35.75 5.13 33.42
N LYS A 302 -35.63 3.91 33.98
CA LYS A 302 -36.74 2.95 34.13
C LYS A 302 -36.97 2.59 35.60
N LYS A 303 -38.24 2.53 36.00
CA LYS A 303 -38.65 2.00 37.31
C LYS A 303 -38.52 0.48 37.35
N GLN A 304 -37.90 -0.05 38.40
CA GLN A 304 -37.83 -1.48 38.60
C GLN A 304 -39.21 -2.02 38.98
N LEU A 305 -39.66 -3.12 38.33
CA LEU A 305 -40.84 -3.86 38.76
C LEU A 305 -40.59 -4.27 40.22
N LEU A 306 -41.39 -3.77 41.16
CA LEU A 306 -41.34 -4.06 42.60
C LEU A 306 -40.35 -3.25 43.46
N SER A 307 -39.71 -2.19 42.93
CA SER A 307 -38.92 -1.25 43.75
C SER A 307 -39.23 0.21 43.41
N SER A 308 -39.11 1.11 44.39
CA SER A 308 -39.07 2.56 44.15
C SER A 308 -37.75 3.01 43.53
N LYS A 309 -36.77 2.12 43.38
CA LYS A 309 -35.48 2.40 42.76
C LYS A 309 -35.62 2.51 41.25
N GLU A 310 -35.06 3.58 40.74
CA GLU A 310 -34.90 3.86 39.32
C GLU A 310 -33.51 3.38 38.87
N LYS A 311 -33.42 2.83 37.66
CA LYS A 311 -32.16 2.41 37.03
C LYS A 311 -32.08 3.03 35.65
N ASP A 312 -30.92 3.58 35.32
CA ASP A 312 -30.63 4.05 33.97
C ASP A 312 -30.41 2.85 33.03
N VAL A 313 -30.99 2.97 31.85
CA VAL A 313 -30.91 2.03 30.74
C VAL A 313 -30.70 2.82 29.46
N TRP A 314 -30.25 2.18 28.38
CA TRP A 314 -30.11 2.85 27.10
C TRP A 314 -30.93 2.18 26.01
N ASN A 315 -31.44 3.00 25.09
CA ASN A 315 -32.22 2.58 23.95
C ASN A 315 -31.33 2.61 22.71
N CYS A 316 -31.28 1.48 22.01
CA CYS A 316 -30.45 1.31 20.83
C CYS A 316 -31.14 1.87 19.58
N GLU A 317 -30.37 2.40 18.63
CA GLU A 317 -30.86 2.90 17.34
C GLU A 317 -31.52 1.79 16.48
N CYS A 318 -31.25 0.52 16.76
CA CYS A 318 -31.93 -0.60 16.10
C CYS A 318 -33.38 -0.83 16.60
N GLY A 319 -33.85 -0.04 17.57
CA GLY A 319 -35.18 -0.13 18.16
C GLY A 319 -35.28 -1.00 19.41
N ASN A 320 -34.23 -1.72 19.79
CA ASN A 320 -34.20 -2.46 21.06
C ASN A 320 -34.06 -1.50 22.24
N LYS A 321 -34.96 -1.62 23.23
CA LYS A 321 -35.07 -0.68 24.33
C LYS A 321 -34.66 -1.30 25.66
N SER A 322 -34.33 -0.45 26.63
CA SER A 322 -34.00 -0.87 28.00
C SER A 322 -32.77 -1.78 28.12
N ASN A 323 -31.72 -1.55 27.32
CA ASN A 323 -30.43 -2.23 27.50
C ASN A 323 -29.74 -1.73 28.77
N GLU A 324 -29.01 -2.60 29.47
CA GLU A 324 -28.27 -2.16 30.65
C GLU A 324 -27.08 -1.28 30.26
N ILE A 325 -26.79 -0.26 31.06
CA ILE A 325 -25.61 0.60 30.86
C ILE A 325 -24.34 -0.26 30.93
N GLY A 326 -23.45 -0.07 29.96
CA GLY A 326 -22.22 -0.84 29.80
C GLY A 326 -22.39 -2.21 29.14
N GLN A 327 -23.61 -2.62 28.80
CA GLN A 327 -23.88 -3.85 28.04
C GLN A 327 -24.14 -3.56 26.56
N TYR A 328 -23.84 -4.55 25.72
CA TYR A 328 -24.18 -4.54 24.31
C TYR A 328 -25.68 -4.75 24.10
N CYS A 329 -26.20 -4.20 23.02
CA CYS A 329 -27.59 -4.37 22.63
C CYS A 329 -27.86 -5.84 22.30
N GLY A 330 -28.81 -6.47 22.99
CA GLY A 330 -29.15 -7.89 22.79
C GLY A 330 -29.82 -8.23 21.44
N THR A 331 -29.87 -7.30 20.49
CA THR A 331 -30.43 -7.51 19.13
C THR A 331 -29.40 -7.30 18.04
N CYS A 332 -28.61 -6.22 18.12
CA CYS A 332 -27.63 -5.89 17.08
C CYS A 332 -26.18 -6.04 17.54
N ASP A 333 -25.96 -6.44 18.80
CA ASP A 333 -24.65 -6.63 19.44
C ASP A 333 -23.75 -5.39 19.41
N ASN A 334 -24.32 -4.20 19.21
CA ASN A 334 -23.61 -2.93 19.30
C ASN A 334 -23.71 -2.35 20.71
N ASP A 335 -22.66 -1.66 21.15
CA ASP A 335 -22.70 -0.80 22.32
C ASP A 335 -23.47 0.50 22.06
N ILE A 336 -23.54 1.37 23.07
CA ILE A 336 -24.23 2.67 22.99
C ILE A 336 -23.64 3.61 21.92
N SER A 337 -22.38 3.39 21.52
CA SER A 337 -21.70 4.17 20.47
C SER A 337 -21.87 3.53 19.08
N GLY A 338 -22.55 2.39 18.99
CA GLY A 338 -22.82 1.68 17.73
C GLY A 338 -21.75 0.66 17.33
N PHE A 339 -20.84 0.25 18.20
CA PHE A 339 -19.73 -0.66 17.88
C PHE A 339 -19.92 -2.05 18.50
N LYS A 340 -19.54 -3.10 17.78
CA LYS A 340 -19.48 -4.48 18.29
C LYS A 340 -18.28 -4.69 19.19
N GLU A 341 -18.29 -5.77 19.97
CA GLU A 341 -17.22 -6.10 20.92
C GLU A 341 -15.85 -6.27 20.28
N ASN A 342 -15.80 -6.85 19.07
CA ASN A 342 -14.56 -7.08 18.33
C ASN A 342 -14.12 -5.89 17.46
N GLU A 343 -14.82 -4.77 17.50
CA GLU A 343 -14.50 -3.56 16.74
C GLU A 343 -13.69 -2.57 17.58
N MET A 344 -12.70 -1.92 16.95
CA MET A 344 -11.91 -0.86 17.59
C MET A 344 -12.78 0.34 17.93
N LYS A 345 -12.73 0.78 19.20
CA LYS A 345 -13.57 1.88 19.68
C LYS A 345 -12.91 3.24 19.48
N PRO A 346 -13.68 4.31 19.22
CA PRO A 346 -13.13 5.67 19.06
C PRO A 346 -12.16 6.10 20.17
N ASN A 347 -12.52 5.84 21.43
CA ASN A 347 -11.69 6.23 22.58
C ASN A 347 -10.36 5.46 22.66
N GLU A 348 -10.33 4.21 22.20
CA GLU A 348 -9.10 3.41 22.14
C GLU A 348 -8.19 3.93 21.03
N ILE A 349 -8.77 4.26 19.88
CA ILE A 349 -8.03 4.85 18.75
C ILE A 349 -7.46 6.22 19.09
N VAL A 350 -8.22 7.07 19.81
CA VAL A 350 -7.72 8.37 20.27
C VAL A 350 -6.45 8.19 21.11
N LYS A 351 -6.47 7.29 22.10
CA LYS A 351 -5.30 6.98 22.94
C LYS A 351 -4.13 6.42 22.13
N TYR A 352 -4.42 5.54 21.17
CA TYR A 352 -3.41 4.95 20.31
C TYR A 352 -2.74 6.01 19.42
N ILE A 353 -3.50 6.96 18.86
CA ILE A 353 -2.96 8.08 18.09
C ILE A 353 -2.08 8.98 18.98
N GLU A 354 -2.49 9.26 20.22
CA GLU A 354 -1.67 10.05 21.15
C GLU A 354 -0.32 9.39 21.42
N GLN A 355 -0.32 8.10 21.74
CA GLN A 355 0.90 7.33 21.93
C GLN A 355 1.77 7.33 20.66
N LYS A 356 1.15 7.20 19.48
CA LYS A 356 1.86 7.25 18.19
C LYS A 356 2.55 8.60 17.97
N MET A 357 1.86 9.70 18.25
CA MET A 357 2.44 11.05 18.13
C MET A 357 3.62 11.25 19.09
N GLU A 358 3.52 10.75 20.32
CA GLU A 358 4.63 10.79 21.30
C GLU A 358 5.86 10.06 20.75
N LEU A 359 5.69 8.82 20.26
CA LEU A 359 6.77 8.02 19.70
C LEU A 359 7.41 8.68 18.47
N ILE A 360 6.61 9.26 17.57
CA ILE A 360 7.14 9.98 16.39
C ILE A 360 7.97 11.20 16.83
N SER A 361 7.50 11.92 17.85
CA SER A 361 8.16 13.13 18.36
C SER A 361 9.52 12.85 19.02
N GLU A 362 9.78 11.63 19.47
CA GLU A 362 11.11 11.24 19.98
C GLU A 362 12.19 11.25 18.90
N TYR A 363 11.82 11.01 17.63
CA TYR A 363 12.75 10.89 16.50
C TYR A 363 12.75 12.13 15.58
N ILE A 364 11.72 12.97 15.62
CA ILE A 364 11.56 14.13 14.73
C ILE A 364 11.65 15.43 15.54
N LYS A 365 12.66 16.27 15.24
CA LYS A 365 12.91 17.56 15.92
C LYS A 365 12.13 18.75 15.33
#